data_AF-A0A0P9X0I4-F1
#
_entry.id   AF-A0A0P9X0I4-F1
#
_cell.length_a   1.000
_cell.length_b   1.000
_cell.length_c   1.000
_cell.angle_alpha   90.00
_cell.angle_beta   90.00
_cell.angle_gamma   90.00
#
_symmetry.space_group_name_H-M   'P 1'
#
loop_
_entity.id
_entity.type
_entity.pdbx_description
1 polymer ?
#
loop_
_entity_poly.entity_id
_entity_poly.type
_entity_poly.pdbx_seq_one_letter_code
_entity_poly.pdbx_strand_id
1 'polypeptide(L)'
;MDFTLTYWTRLREGKTTLMMRKTETGWHISGETILGDTDPDGAQILEANLNQDHVTFPDSVGSFLGFVWKQLHCDEIDAERAQIMIYEIGDWITACERSQPEWNGYNS
;
A
#
# COMPACT_ATOMS: atom_id res chain seq x y z
N MET A 1 2.53 4.13 -16.16
CA MET A 1 1.72 5.02 -15.31
C MET A 1 2.22 4.87 -13.91
N ASP A 2 2.62 5.97 -13.28
CA ASP A 2 3.22 5.98 -11.95
C ASP A 2 2.24 6.58 -10.95
N PHE A 3 2.20 5.97 -9.77
CA PHE A 3 1.30 6.26 -8.66
C PHE A 3 2.10 6.25 -7.37
N THR A 4 1.49 6.78 -6.31
CA THR A 4 2.06 6.77 -4.97
C THR A 4 1.09 6.20 -3.95
N LEU A 5 1.57 5.32 -3.09
CA LEU A 5 0.85 4.82 -1.92
C LEU A 5 1.55 5.36 -0.68
N THR A 6 0.84 6.13 0.13
CA THR A 6 1.40 6.77 1.33
C THR A 6 0.65 6.28 2.55
N TYR A 7 1.38 5.87 3.59
CA TYR A 7 0.83 5.43 4.87
C TYR A 7 1.65 5.99 6.02
N TRP A 8 1.09 5.97 7.23
CA TRP A 8 1.81 6.35 8.45
C TRP A 8 2.48 5.13 9.09
N THR A 9 3.66 5.33 9.68
CA THR A 9 4.39 4.32 10.46
C THR A 9 4.84 4.88 11.81
N ARG A 10 4.74 4.07 12.87
CA ARG A 10 5.30 4.36 14.21
C ARG A 10 6.81 4.49 14.18
N LEU A 11 7.48 3.62 13.41
CA LEU A 11 8.95 3.52 13.39
C LEU A 11 9.64 4.86 13.06
N ARG A 12 9.02 5.66 12.19
CA ARG A 12 9.54 6.96 11.74
C ARG A 12 8.73 8.15 12.29
N GLU A 13 7.73 7.89 13.12
CA GLU A 13 6.73 8.87 13.59
C GLU A 13 6.19 9.76 12.45
N GLY A 14 5.91 9.16 11.29
CA GLY A 14 5.72 9.93 10.06
C GLY A 14 5.08 9.15 8.93
N LYS A 15 4.90 9.83 7.80
CA LYS A 15 4.40 9.22 6.57
C LYS A 15 5.57 8.63 5.77
N THR A 16 5.37 7.41 5.26
CA THR A 16 6.21 6.75 4.28
C THR A 16 5.44 6.63 2.96
N THR A 17 6.15 6.71 1.84
CA THR A 17 5.57 6.62 0.50
C THR A 17 6.27 5.53 -0.31
N LEU A 18 5.48 4.63 -0.91
CA LEU A 18 5.91 3.69 -1.92
C LEU A 18 5.57 4.22 -3.30
N MET A 19 6.50 4.08 -4.24
CA MET A 19 6.25 4.34 -5.66
C MET A 19 5.63 3.09 -6.27
N MET A 20 4.62 3.27 -7.12
CA MET A 20 3.92 2.18 -7.78
C MET A 20 3.81 2.46 -9.26
N ARG A 21 4.13 1.49 -10.10
CA ARG A 21 3.97 1.61 -11.55
C ARG A 21 3.09 0.48 -12.05
N LYS A 22 2.03 0.82 -12.79
CA LYS A 22 1.17 -0.18 -13.42
C LYS A 22 1.95 -0.89 -14.54
N THR A 23 2.00 -2.23 -14.48
CA THR A 23 2.54 -3.10 -15.53
C THR A 23 1.41 -3.82 -16.27
N GLU A 24 1.74 -4.61 -17.28
CA GLU A 24 0.75 -5.41 -18.02
C GLU A 24 0.15 -6.54 -17.17
N THR A 25 0.90 -7.06 -16.19
CA THR A 25 0.53 -8.23 -15.38
C THR A 25 0.28 -7.91 -13.91
N GLY A 26 0.52 -6.67 -13.46
CA GLY A 26 0.30 -6.25 -12.07
C GLY A 26 0.95 -4.91 -11.75
N TRP A 27 1.64 -4.84 -10.61
CA TRP A 27 2.34 -3.64 -10.17
C TRP A 27 3.85 -3.84 -10.15
N HIS A 28 4.59 -2.77 -10.39
CA HIS A 28 5.96 -2.63 -9.93
C HIS A 28 5.95 -1.71 -8.73
N ILE A 29 6.29 -2.22 -7.56
CA ILE A 29 6.31 -1.45 -6.31
C ILE A 29 7.77 -1.18 -5.96
N SER A 30 8.07 0.04 -5.52
CA SER A 30 9.41 0.45 -5.10
C SER A 30 9.36 1.20 -3.77
N GLY A 31 9.88 0.56 -2.71
CA GLY A 31 10.27 1.21 -1.46
C GLY A 31 11.78 1.47 -1.39
N GLU A 32 12.29 1.80 -0.21
CA GLU A 32 13.74 2.07 -0.01
C GLU A 32 14.62 0.82 -0.20
N THR A 33 14.13 -0.36 0.20
CA THR A 33 14.91 -1.61 0.22
C THR A 33 14.20 -2.73 -0.54
N ILE A 34 12.87 -2.77 -0.47
CA ILE A 34 12.07 -3.83 -1.08
C ILE A 34 11.38 -3.24 -2.31
N LEU A 35 11.72 -3.79 -3.47
CA LEU A 35 11.13 -3.43 -4.75
C LEU A 35 11.00 -4.64 -5.66
N GLY A 36 10.07 -4.58 -6.60
CA GLY A 36 9.90 -5.63 -7.59
C GLY A 36 8.57 -5.58 -8.32
N ASP A 37 8.47 -6.43 -9.33
CA ASP A 37 7.22 -6.72 -10.01
C ASP A 37 6.41 -7.72 -9.18
N THR A 38 5.10 -7.54 -9.18
CA THR A 38 4.13 -8.35 -8.47
C THR A 38 2.86 -8.43 -9.31
N ASP A 39 2.04 -9.41 -8.97
CA ASP A 39 0.66 -9.56 -9.45
C ASP A 39 -0.22 -8.33 -9.12
N PRO A 40 -1.46 -8.28 -9.61
CA PRO A 40 -2.34 -7.13 -9.42
C PRO A 40 -2.65 -6.82 -7.96
N ASP A 41 -2.69 -7.82 -7.08
CA ASP A 41 -2.95 -7.60 -5.66
C ASP A 41 -1.75 -7.00 -4.92
N GLY A 42 -0.55 -7.14 -5.46
CA GLY A 42 0.66 -6.57 -4.92
C GLY A 42 1.12 -7.17 -3.59
N ALA A 43 0.51 -8.27 -3.16
CA ALA A 43 0.60 -8.77 -1.79
C ALA A 43 2.04 -9.00 -1.35
N GLN A 44 2.84 -9.71 -2.15
CA GLN A 44 4.20 -10.08 -1.74
C GLN A 44 5.11 -8.86 -1.49
N ILE A 45 5.06 -7.85 -2.36
CA ILE A 45 5.96 -6.69 -2.26
C ILE A 45 5.40 -5.61 -1.34
N LEU A 46 4.08 -5.38 -1.37
CA LEU A 46 3.42 -4.42 -0.49
C LEU A 46 3.52 -4.86 0.97
N GLU A 47 3.13 -6.09 1.28
CA GLU A 47 3.17 -6.61 2.66
C GLU A 47 4.61 -6.68 3.17
N ALA A 48 5.58 -7.02 2.33
CA ALA A 48 6.98 -7.03 2.73
C ALA A 48 7.49 -5.62 3.11
N ASN A 49 7.10 -4.57 2.36
CA ASN A 49 7.42 -3.19 2.74
C ASN A 49 6.72 -2.78 4.06
N LEU A 50 5.44 -3.08 4.21
CA LEU A 50 4.68 -2.76 5.42
C LEU A 50 5.25 -3.48 6.67
N ASN A 51 5.60 -4.76 6.52
CA ASN A 51 6.23 -5.54 7.57
C ASN A 51 7.63 -5.01 7.94
N GLN A 52 8.42 -4.56 6.96
CA GLN A 52 9.71 -3.93 7.23
C GLN A 52 9.56 -2.65 8.06
N ASP A 53 8.50 -1.88 7.82
CA ASP A 53 8.19 -0.66 8.57
C ASP A 53 7.41 -0.93 9.88
N HIS A 54 7.24 -2.20 10.27
CA HIS A 54 6.46 -2.64 11.43
C HIS A 54 5.03 -2.08 11.47
N VAL A 55 4.41 -1.96 10.30
CA VAL A 55 3.03 -1.45 10.17
C VAL A 55 2.04 -2.60 10.32
N THR A 56 1.02 -2.41 11.15
CA THR A 56 -0.18 -3.24 11.17
C THR A 56 -1.15 -2.73 10.11
N PHE A 57 -1.61 -3.64 9.26
CA PHE A 57 -2.46 -3.32 8.13
C PHE A 57 -3.57 -4.37 7.97
N PRO A 58 -4.63 -4.06 7.21
CA PRO A 58 -5.73 -4.99 6.98
C PRO A 58 -5.32 -6.14 6.06
N ASP A 59 -5.71 -7.38 6.41
CA ASP A 59 -5.39 -8.59 5.63
C ASP A 59 -5.86 -8.54 4.17
N SER A 60 -6.90 -7.76 3.86
CA SER A 60 -7.44 -7.65 2.49
C SER A 60 -6.87 -6.49 1.69
N VAL A 61 -5.83 -5.80 2.16
CA VAL A 61 -5.22 -4.66 1.46
C VAL A 61 -4.85 -4.97 0.02
N GLY A 62 -4.29 -6.16 -0.24
CA GLY A 62 -3.94 -6.59 -1.60
C GLY A 62 -5.16 -6.76 -2.50
N SER A 63 -6.30 -7.23 -1.97
CA SER A 63 -7.53 -7.39 -2.75
C SER A 63 -8.06 -6.06 -3.28
N PHE A 64 -7.97 -4.99 -2.47
CA PHE A 64 -8.36 -3.64 -2.91
C PHE A 64 -7.41 -3.09 -3.96
N LEU A 65 -6.11 -3.32 -3.81
CA LEU A 65 -5.13 -2.91 -4.80
C LEU A 65 -5.30 -3.66 -6.14
N GLY A 66 -5.61 -4.95 -6.08
CA GLY A 66 -5.97 -5.76 -7.24
C GLY A 66 -7.22 -5.28 -7.96
N PHE A 67 -8.21 -4.80 -7.20
CA PHE A 67 -9.40 -4.17 -7.78
C PHE A 67 -9.05 -2.88 -8.54
N VAL A 68 -8.25 -1.98 -7.96
CA VAL A 68 -7.78 -0.76 -8.64
C VAL A 68 -7.05 -1.10 -9.93
N TRP A 69 -6.15 -2.08 -9.88
CA TRP A 69 -5.40 -2.51 -11.06
C TRP A 69 -6.32 -3.01 -12.17
N LYS A 70 -7.30 -3.84 -11.82
CA LYS A 70 -8.27 -4.38 -12.79
C LYS A 70 -9.09 -3.28 -13.44
N GLN A 71 -9.58 -2.32 -12.65
CA GLN A 71 -10.36 -1.19 -13.18
C GLN A 71 -9.53 -0.34 -14.15
N LEU A 72 -8.26 -0.06 -13.81
CA LEU A 72 -7.32 0.60 -14.72
C LEU A 72 -7.04 -0.21 -15.98
N HIS A 73 -6.87 -1.53 -15.84
CA HIS A 73 -6.54 -2.40 -16.96
C HIS A 73 -7.70 -2.52 -17.95
N CYS A 74 -8.94 -2.44 -17.47
CA CYS A 74 -10.15 -2.49 -18.29
C CYS A 74 -10.61 -1.09 -18.78
N ASP A 75 -9.80 -0.04 -18.59
CA ASP A 75 -10.15 1.36 -18.91
C ASP A 75 -11.47 1.85 -18.27
N GLU A 76 -11.89 1.23 -17.16
CA GLU A 76 -13.11 1.60 -16.40
C GLU A 76 -12.90 2.83 -15.52
N ILE A 77 -11.64 3.12 -15.17
CA ILE A 77 -11.22 4.32 -14.45
C ILE A 77 -9.96 4.88 -15.11
N ASP A 78 -9.78 6.19 -14.99
CA ASP A 78 -8.54 6.85 -15.41
C ASP A 78 -7.47 6.86 -14.30
N ALA A 79 -6.29 7.37 -14.63
CA ALA A 79 -5.17 7.46 -13.71
C ALA A 79 -5.46 8.40 -12.51
N GLU A 80 -6.26 9.45 -12.69
CA GLU A 80 -6.61 10.36 -11.59
C GLU A 80 -7.47 9.63 -10.55
N ARG A 81 -8.53 8.95 -11.00
CA ARG A 81 -9.40 8.17 -10.13
C ARG A 81 -8.66 7.04 -9.45
N ALA A 82 -7.78 6.34 -10.17
CA ALA A 82 -6.97 5.28 -9.58
C ALA A 82 -6.02 5.81 -8.49
N GLN A 83 -5.39 6.97 -8.70
CA GLN A 83 -4.54 7.58 -7.67
C GLN A 83 -5.35 7.94 -6.41
N ILE A 84 -6.59 8.41 -6.56
CA ILE A 84 -7.50 8.67 -5.43
C ILE A 84 -7.80 7.37 -4.66
N MET A 85 -8.13 6.29 -5.37
CA MET A 85 -8.39 5.00 -4.73
C MET A 85 -7.16 4.44 -4.01
N ILE A 86 -5.96 4.65 -4.54
CA ILE A 86 -4.71 4.26 -3.88
C ILE A 86 -4.48 5.10 -2.61
N TYR A 87 -4.83 6.39 -2.61
CA TYR A 87 -4.81 7.21 -1.39
C TYR A 87 -5.79 6.68 -0.33
N GLU A 88 -7.01 6.29 -0.73
CA GLU A 88 -8.00 5.69 0.17
C GLU A 88 -7.45 4.40 0.82
N ILE A 89 -6.72 3.58 0.07
CA ILE A 89 -6.02 2.39 0.61
C ILE A 89 -4.94 2.79 1.63
N GLY A 90 -4.12 3.81 1.32
CA GLY A 90 -3.09 4.32 2.22
C GLY A 90 -3.64 4.89 3.54
N ASP A 91 -4.78 5.58 3.46
CA ASP A 91 -5.52 6.08 4.63
C ASP A 91 -6.09 4.93 5.47
N TRP A 92 -6.55 3.85 4.83
CA TRP A 92 -7.05 2.68 5.54
C TRP A 92 -5.94 1.92 6.28
N ILE A 93 -4.76 1.74 5.64
CA ILE A 93 -3.56 1.21 6.30
C ILE A 93 -3.21 2.07 7.52
N THR A 94 -3.17 3.40 7.33
CA THR A 94 -2.88 4.36 8.40
C THR A 94 -3.87 4.26 9.56
N ALA A 95 -5.16 4.15 9.24
CA ALA A 95 -6.20 4.00 10.26
C ALA A 95 -6.03 2.70 11.06
N CYS A 96 -5.70 1.59 10.37
CA CYS A 96 -5.43 0.31 11.01
C CYS A 96 -4.25 0.42 11.98
N GLU A 97 -3.10 0.92 11.50
CA GLU A 97 -1.88 1.11 12.30
C GLU A 97 -2.13 1.97 13.55
N ARG A 98 -2.85 3.08 13.41
CA ARG A 98 -3.11 4.02 14.51
C ARG A 98 -4.19 3.55 15.47
N SER A 99 -5.03 2.59 15.08
CA SER A 99 -6.10 2.06 15.92
C SER A 99 -5.65 0.98 16.90
N GLN A 100 -4.39 0.53 16.80
CA GLN A 100 -3.83 -0.47 17.70
C GLN A 100 -3.88 0.01 19.16
N PRO A 101 -4.18 -0.89 20.12
CA PRO A 101 -4.07 -0.57 21.54
C PRO A 101 -2.61 -0.30 21.90
N GLU A 102 -2.36 0.63 22.82
CA GLU A 102 -1.01 0.93 23.32
C GLU A 102 -0.88 0.36 24.73
N TRP A 103 0.01 -0.62 24.88
CA TRP A 103 0.27 -1.30 26.14
C TRP A 103 1.74 -1.13 26.54
N ASN A 104 1.94 -0.68 27.78
CA ASN A 104 3.25 -0.49 28.37
C ASN A 104 4.04 -1.82 28.36
N GLY A 105 5.25 -1.80 27.80
CA GLY A 105 6.13 -2.96 27.70
C GLY A 105 5.84 -3.90 26.53
N TYR A 106 4.91 -3.53 25.64
CA TYR A 106 4.62 -4.27 24.41
C TYR A 106 4.83 -3.40 23.16
N ASN A 107 4.08 -2.30 23.04
CA ASN A 107 4.06 -1.45 21.84
C ASN A 107 3.89 0.05 22.15
N SER A 108 4.23 0.46 23.38
CA SER A 108 4.29 1.85 23.85
C SER A 108 5.65 2.49 23.61
#